data_AF-A0AAJ0F2E1-F1
#
_entry.id   AF-A0AAJ0F2E1-F1
#
_cell.length_a   1.000
_cell.length_b   1.000
_cell.length_c   1.000
_cell.angle_alpha   90.00
_cell.angle_beta   90.00
_cell.angle_gamma   90.00
#
_symmetry.space_group_name_H-M   'P 1'
#
loop_
_entity.id
_entity.type
_entity.pdbx_description
1 polymer ?
#
loop_
_entity_poly.entity_id
_entity_poly.type
_entity_poly.pdbx_seq_one_letter_code
_entity_poly.pdbx_strand_id
1 'polypeptide(L)' 'MARLRVLLMVALLAAVVSAQYKGPCSDDACGEKAKPCKRGQSCVPYPSFSPGPRYGCTCSYM' A
#
# COMPACT_ATOMS: atom_id res chain seq x y z
N MET A 1 -32.83 -21.88 10.78
CA MET A 1 -31.87 -21.85 9.64
C MET A 1 -31.50 -20.45 9.16
N ALA A 2 -32.43 -19.47 9.14
CA ALA A 2 -32.12 -18.09 8.68
C ALA A 2 -31.04 -17.37 9.53
N ARG A 3 -31.05 -17.57 10.86
CA ARG A 3 -30.08 -16.94 11.77
C ARG A 3 -28.63 -17.38 11.53
N LEU A 4 -28.43 -18.64 11.14
CA LEU A 4 -27.10 -19.18 10.80
C LEU A 4 -26.56 -18.56 9.51
N ARG A 5 -27.44 -18.31 8.52
CA ARG A 5 -27.08 -17.67 7.25
C ARG A 5 -26.69 -16.20 7.43
N VAL A 6 -27.40 -15.47 8.29
CA VAL A 6 -27.08 -14.07 8.62
C VAL A 6 -25.72 -13.97 9.32
N LEU A 7 -25.44 -14.87 10.26
CA LEU A 7 -24.14 -14.90 10.95
C LEU A 7 -22.99 -15.23 9.99
N LEU A 8 -23.19 -16.18 9.06
CA LEU A 8 -22.21 -16.47 8.02
C LEU A 8 -21.95 -15.26 7.12
N MET A 9 -23.00 -14.57 6.68
CA MET A 9 -22.84 -13.38 5.84
C MET A 9 -22.05 -12.28 6.55
N VAL A 10 -22.35 -11.97 7.81
CA VAL A 10 -21.63 -10.94 8.59
C VAL A 10 -20.16 -11.29 8.79
N ALA A 11 -19.82 -12.57 8.98
CA ALA A 11 -18.44 -13.00 9.16
C ALA A 11 -17.57 -12.79 7.91
N LEU A 12 -18.14 -12.82 6.70
CA LEU A 12 -17.38 -12.60 5.46
C LEU A 12 -16.96 -11.13 5.22
N LEU A 13 -17.62 -10.14 5.83
CA LEU A 13 -17.28 -8.72 5.61
C LEU A 13 -16.06 -8.22 6.41
N ALA A 14 -15.58 -8.97 7.40
CA ALA A 14 -14.63 -8.45 8.39
C ALA A 14 -13.15 -8.45 7.94
N ALA A 15 -12.81 -8.88 6.72
CA ALA A 15 -11.42 -9.19 6.35
C ALA A 15 -10.84 -8.39 5.17
N VAL A 16 -11.27 -7.13 4.96
CA VAL A 16 -10.61 -6.22 3.98
C VAL A 16 -9.64 -5.25 4.67
N VAL A 17 -8.68 -5.76 5.44
CA VAL A 17 -7.55 -4.91 5.86
C VAL A 17 -6.63 -4.75 4.64
N SER A 18 -6.64 -3.57 4.03
CA SER A 18 -5.63 -3.23 3.03
C SER A 18 -4.29 -3.13 3.79
N ALA A 19 -3.33 -3.98 3.43
CA ALA A 19 -1.99 -3.90 3.99
C ALA A 19 -1.36 -2.58 3.53
N GLN A 20 -1.30 -1.59 4.42
CA GLN A 20 -0.59 -0.34 4.16
C GLN A 20 0.89 -0.63 3.95
N TYR A 21 1.50 0.03 2.97
CA TYR A 21 2.91 -0.14 2.69
C TYR A 21 3.74 0.52 3.80
N LYS A 22 4.43 -0.30 4.58
CA LYS A 22 5.31 0.13 5.69
C LYS A 22 6.80 -0.11 5.40
N GLY A 23 7.14 -0.59 4.20
CA GLY A 23 8.51 -0.84 3.80
C GLY A 23 9.30 0.46 3.57
N PRO A 24 10.65 0.39 3.57
CA PRO A 24 11.48 1.51 3.16
C PRO A 24 11.38 1.75 1.64
N CYS A 25 11.39 3.01 1.22
CA CYS A 25 11.57 3.38 -0.18
C CYS A 25 13.07 3.33 -0.53
N SER A 26 13.42 2.66 -1.64
CA SER A 26 14.79 2.52 -2.12
C SER A 26 14.89 3.06 -3.54
N ASP A 27 15.92 3.87 -3.80
CA ASP A 27 16.16 4.48 -5.10
C ASP A 27 16.50 3.45 -6.19
N ASP A 28 17.09 2.31 -5.81
CA ASP A 28 17.49 1.25 -6.73
C ASP A 28 16.33 0.32 -7.12
N ALA A 29 15.26 0.29 -6.31
CA ALA A 29 14.12 -0.60 -6.47
C ALA A 29 12.81 0.09 -6.02
N CYS A 30 12.38 1.10 -6.76
CA CYS A 30 11.22 1.92 -6.43
C CYS A 30 9.91 1.45 -7.08
N GLY A 31 8.82 1.53 -6.30
CA GLY A 31 7.46 1.22 -6.72
C GLY A 31 7.18 -0.26 -6.98
N GLU A 32 5.98 -0.59 -7.43
CA GLU A 32 5.52 -1.98 -7.64
C GLU A 32 6.39 -2.75 -8.65
N LYS A 33 7.01 -2.04 -9.60
CA LYS A 33 7.84 -2.64 -10.65
C LYS A 33 9.33 -2.73 -10.26
N ALA A 34 9.69 -2.38 -9.03
CA ALA A 34 11.06 -2.38 -8.51
C ALA A 34 12.07 -1.75 -9.49
N LYS A 35 11.74 -0.55 -9.99
CA LYS A 35 12.58 0.14 -10.98
C LYS A 35 13.52 1.14 -10.30
N PRO A 36 14.76 1.31 -10.76
CA PRO A 36 15.61 2.37 -10.27
C PRO A 36 15.05 3.74 -10.68
N CYS A 37 15.13 4.71 -9.77
CA CYS A 37 14.79 6.09 -10.07
C CYS A 37 15.84 6.72 -10.99
N LYS A 38 15.39 7.64 -11.86
CA LYS A 38 16.31 8.32 -12.79
C LYS A 38 17.16 9.33 -12.03
N ARG A 39 18.29 9.73 -12.63
CA ARG A 39 19.13 10.81 -12.09
C ARG A 39 18.30 12.07 -11.82
N GLY A 40 18.40 12.61 -10.60
CA GLY A 40 17.62 13.77 -10.15
C GLY A 40 16.24 13.43 -9.59
N GLN A 41 15.91 12.15 -9.44
CA GLN A 41 14.70 11.69 -8.76
C GLN A 41 15.08 10.93 -7.48
N SER A 42 14.16 10.92 -6.52
CA SER A 42 14.24 10.08 -5.33
C SER A 42 12.98 9.24 -5.17
N CYS A 43 13.13 8.08 -4.56
CA CYS A 43 12.03 7.18 -4.25
C CYS A 43 11.36 7.64 -2.94
N VAL A 44 10.14 8.16 -3.05
CA VAL A 44 9.40 8.73 -1.91
C VAL A 44 8.10 7.97 -1.66
N PRO A 45 7.58 7.99 -0.41
CA PRO A 45 6.28 7.42 -0.10
C PRO A 45 5.15 8.05 -0.93
N TYR A 46 4.26 7.21 -1.44
CA TYR A 46 3.11 7.62 -2.25
C TYR A 46 1.79 7.10 -1.68
N PRO A 47 0.69 7.87 -1.80
CA PRO A 47 0.60 9.28 -2.20
C PRO A 47 1.00 10.26 -1.11
N SER A 48 1.31 9.78 0.09
CA SER A 48 1.54 10.64 1.24
C SER A 48 2.73 10.17 2.06
N PHE A 49 3.42 11.13 2.67
CA PHE A 49 4.45 10.88 3.67
C PHE A 49 3.86 10.46 5.02
N SER A 50 2.55 10.51 5.25
CA SER A 50 1.96 10.01 6.50
C SER A 50 1.81 8.48 6.46
N PRO A 51 2.23 7.72 7.48
CA PRO A 51 2.22 6.25 7.44
C PRO A 51 0.86 5.59 7.12
N GLY A 52 -0.25 6.20 7.54
CA GLY A 52 -1.59 5.68 7.27
C GLY A 52 -1.96 5.65 5.78
N PRO A 53 -1.90 6.78 5.06
CA PRO A 53 -2.20 6.81 3.63
C PRO A 53 -1.06 6.30 2.71
N ARG A 54 -0.03 5.62 3.22
CA ARG A 54 1.05 5.07 2.38
C ARG A 54 0.61 3.77 1.72
N TYR A 55 0.54 3.78 0.39
CA TYR A 55 0.25 2.59 -0.42
C TYR A 55 1.51 2.00 -1.07
N GLY A 56 2.58 2.78 -1.18
CA GLY A 56 3.82 2.34 -1.81
C GLY A 56 4.85 3.44 -1.88
N CYS A 57 5.76 3.32 -2.85
CA CYS A 57 6.72 4.36 -3.20
C CYS A 57 6.61 4.72 -4.69
N THR A 58 7.03 5.93 -5.04
CA THR A 58 7.14 6.39 -6.43
C THR A 58 8.40 7.22 -6.60
N CYS A 59 8.94 7.28 -7.81
CA CYS A 59 10.01 8.22 -8.12
C CYS A 59 9.43 9.61 -8.35
N SER A 60 9.91 10.57 -7.57
CA SER A 60 9.54 11.99 -7.69
C SER A 60 10.79 12.82 -7.92
N TYR A 61 10.65 13.94 -8.63
CA TYR A 61 11.70 14.95 -8.67
C TYR A 61 11.74 15.67 -7.33
N MET A 62 12.93 15.77 -6.75
CA MET A 62 13.21 16.59 -5.58
C MET A 62 13.82 17.93 -6.00
#